data_AF-A0A1H6HX40-F1
#
_entry.id   AF-A0A1H6HX40-F1
#
_cell.length_a   1.000
_cell.length_b   1.000
_cell.length_c   1.000
_cell.angle_alpha   90.00
_cell.angle_beta   90.00
_cell.angle_gamma   90.00
#
_symmetry.space_group_name_H-M   'P 1'
#
loop_
_entity.id
_entity.type
_entity.pdbx_description
1 polymer ?
#
loop_
_entity_poly.entity_id
_entity_poly.type
_entity_poly.pdbx_seq_one_letter_code
_entity_poly.pdbx_strand_id
1 'polypeptide(L)'
;MNTKLTLTIEQSVIEKAKKYARKKERSLSDLIENYLKALTKEEPSEPKETTPIVDSLKGSFKAPKDFDYKKELGNRLSEKYL
;
A
#
# COMPACT_ATOMS: atom_id res chain seq x y z
N MET A 1 6.48 -23.19 3.32
CA MET A 1 7.55 -24.00 3.94
C MET A 1 8.43 -23.04 4.70
N ASN A 2 8.69 -23.27 6.00
CA ASN A 2 9.42 -22.30 6.82
C ASN A 2 10.89 -22.70 6.93
N THR A 3 11.80 -21.78 6.61
CA THR A 3 13.25 -21.99 6.68
C THR A 3 13.88 -20.98 7.64
N LYS A 4 14.99 -21.36 8.28
CA LYS A 4 15.71 -20.49 9.21
C LYS A 4 16.72 -19.65 8.43
N LEU A 5 16.61 -18.33 8.54
CA LEU A 5 17.59 -17.36 8.02
C LEU A 5 18.50 -16.90 9.16
N THR A 6 19.81 -17.08 9.01
CA THR A 6 20.83 -16.59 9.96
C THR A 6 21.53 -15.38 9.34
N LEU A 7 21.53 -14.24 10.02
CA LEU A 7 22.13 -12.99 9.57
C LEU A 7 23.21 -12.54 10.55
N THR A 8 24.34 -12.07 10.03
CA THR A 8 25.37 -11.40 10.84
C THR A 8 25.07 -9.91 10.87
N ILE A 9 24.75 -9.38 12.06
CA ILE A 9 24.38 -7.98 12.27
C ILE A 9 25.07 -7.51 13.55
N GLU A 10 25.44 -6.24 13.63
CA GLU A 10 25.99 -5.63 14.83
C GLU A 10 25.07 -5.80 16.05
N GLN A 11 25.65 -6.14 17.20
CA GLN A 11 24.91 -6.36 18.44
C GLN A 11 24.09 -5.12 18.86
N SER A 12 24.66 -3.93 18.70
CA SER A 12 24.02 -2.65 19.04
C SER A 12 22.73 -2.43 18.25
N VAL A 13 22.68 -2.90 17.01
CA VAL A 13 21.50 -2.83 16.14
C VAL A 13 20.45 -3.85 16.57
N ILE A 14 20.86 -5.07 16.92
CA ILE A 14 19.94 -6.12 17.40
C ILE A 14 19.20 -5.65 18.66
N GLU A 15 19.90 -5.02 19.61
CA GLU A 15 19.28 -4.52 20.84
C GLU A 15 18.25 -3.42 20.58
N LYS A 16 18.60 -2.43 19.75
CA LYS A 16 17.67 -1.35 19.35
C LYS A 16 16.45 -1.91 18.62
N ALA A 17 16.66 -2.86 17.71
CA ALA A 17 15.59 -3.49 16.95
C ALA A 17 14.65 -4.32 17.84
N LYS A 18 15.19 -5.09 18.79
CA LYS A 18 14.37 -5.83 19.79
C LYS A 18 13.55 -4.89 20.66
N LYS A 19 14.13 -3.77 21.12
CA LYS A 19 13.41 -2.75 21.90
C LYS A 19 12.27 -2.13 21.10
N TYR A 20 12.52 -1.81 19.83
CA TYR A 20 11.50 -1.29 18.92
C TYR A 20 10.37 -2.31 18.71
N ALA A 21 10.71 -3.57 18.42
CA ALA A 21 9.75 -4.64 18.19
C ALA A 21 8.83 -4.85 19.41
N ARG A 22 9.40 -4.92 20.62
CA ARG A 22 8.63 -5.03 21.88
C ARG A 22 7.67 -3.86 22.09
N LYS A 23 8.11 -2.62 21.82
CA LYS A 23 7.24 -1.43 21.91
C LYS A 23 6.04 -1.50 20.95
N LYS A 24 6.16 -2.28 19.87
CA LYS A 24 5.13 -2.49 18.85
C LYS A 24 4.41 -3.83 19.00
N GLU A 25 4.62 -4.54 20.11
CA GLU A 25 4.03 -5.87 20.37
C GLU A 25 4.30 -6.88 19.23
N ARG A 26 5.49 -6.80 18.63
CA ARG A 26 5.92 -7.68 17.53
C ARG A 26 7.27 -8.33 17.84
N SER A 27 7.54 -9.46 17.20
CA SER A 27 8.87 -10.08 17.24
C SER A 27 9.80 -9.46 16.21
N LEU A 28 11.12 -9.58 16.42
CA LEU A 28 12.11 -9.14 15.44
C LEU A 28 11.99 -9.95 14.14
N SER A 29 11.71 -11.25 14.24
CA SER A 29 11.48 -12.11 13.08
C SER A 29 10.28 -11.63 12.26
N ASP A 30 9.17 -11.26 12.90
CA ASP A 30 7.99 -10.73 12.19
C ASP A 30 8.31 -9.43 11.44
N LEU A 31 9.14 -8.56 12.03
CA LEU A 31 9.54 -7.31 11.37
C LEU A 31 10.37 -7.57 10.12
N ILE A 32 11.36 -8.46 10.21
CA ILE A 32 12.24 -8.80 9.09
C ILE A 32 11.45 -9.53 8.00
N GLU A 33 10.60 -10.48 8.36
CA GLU A 33 9.78 -11.21 7.40
C GLU A 33 8.85 -10.24 6.64
N ASN A 34 8.16 -9.34 7.34
CA ASN A 34 7.29 -8.36 6.70
C ASN A 34 8.06 -7.37 5.82
N TYR A 35 9.26 -6.97 6.22
CA TYR A 35 10.11 -6.11 5.42
C TYR A 35 10.55 -6.79 4.13
N LEU A 36 11.02 -8.04 4.22
CA LEU A 36 11.37 -8.85 3.05
C LEU A 36 10.17 -9.05 2.13
N LYS A 37 8.98 -9.39 2.67
CA LYS A 37 7.74 -9.48 1.89
C LYS A 37 7.38 -8.20 1.17
N ALA A 38 7.63 -7.05 1.78
CA ALA A 38 7.37 -5.76 1.16
C ALA A 38 8.36 -5.46 0.02
N LEU A 39 9.63 -5.84 0.19
CA LEU A 39 10.68 -5.67 -0.82
C LEU A 39 10.54 -6.64 -2.00
N THR A 40 10.19 -7.90 -1.73
CA THR A 40 10.02 -8.94 -2.74
C THR A 40 8.59 -9.06 -3.23
N LYS A 41 7.73 -8.09 -2.88
CA LYS A 41 6.43 -7.99 -3.52
C LYS A 41 6.74 -7.65 -4.97
N GLU A 42 6.67 -8.67 -5.84
CA GLU A 42 6.77 -8.50 -7.28
C GLU A 42 5.92 -7.28 -7.65
N GLU A 43 6.51 -6.35 -8.41
CA GLU A 43 5.70 -5.35 -9.08
C GLU A 43 4.59 -6.13 -9.78
N PRO A 44 3.30 -5.78 -9.57
CA PRO A 44 2.22 -6.49 -10.19
C PRO A 44 2.53 -6.61 -11.69
N SER A 45 2.78 -7.83 -12.16
CA SER A 45 2.96 -8.12 -13.59
C SER A 45 1.69 -7.80 -14.38
N GLU A 46 0.62 -7.42 -13.69
CA GLU A 46 -0.60 -6.87 -14.23
C GLU A 46 -1.03 -5.66 -13.38
N PRO A 47 -1.45 -4.54 -13.99
CA PRO A 47 -1.95 -3.39 -13.25
C PRO A 47 -3.05 -3.86 -12.31
N LYS A 48 -2.84 -3.67 -11.00
CA LYS A 48 -3.76 -4.00 -9.89
C LYS A 48 -5.19 -4.11 -10.40
N GLU A 49 -5.73 -5.34 -10.36
CA GLU A 49 -7.17 -5.54 -10.48
C GLU A 49 -7.84 -4.57 -9.51
N THR A 50 -8.63 -3.68 -10.08
CA THR A 50 -9.41 -2.71 -9.35
C THR A 50 -10.24 -3.45 -8.31
N THR A 51 -10.52 -2.84 -7.15
CA THR A 51 -11.32 -3.55 -6.14
C THR A 51 -12.69 -3.93 -6.76
N PRO A 52 -13.37 -5.00 -6.32
CA PRO A 52 -14.63 -5.43 -6.92
C PRO A 52 -15.69 -4.33 -7.02
N ILE A 53 -15.64 -3.37 -6.08
CA ILE A 53 -16.49 -2.17 -6.07
C ILE A 53 -16.08 -1.19 -7.17
N VAL A 54 -14.78 -0.97 -7.38
CA VAL A 54 -14.29 -0.07 -8.43
C VAL A 54 -14.57 -0.67 -9.81
N ASP A 55 -14.46 -1.99 -9.97
CA ASP A 55 -14.83 -2.68 -11.21
C ASP A 55 -16.33 -2.59 -11.51
N SER A 56 -17.19 -2.76 -10.50
CA SER A 56 -18.64 -2.63 -10.70
C SER A 56 -19.08 -1.21 -11.03
N LEU A 57 -18.33 -0.20 -10.58
CA LEU A 57 -18.58 1.21 -10.88
C LEU A 57 -17.96 1.66 -12.20
N LYS A 58 -16.92 0.97 -12.69
CA LYS A 58 -16.22 1.29 -13.94
C LYS A 58 -17.19 1.16 -15.13
N GLY A 59 -17.42 2.26 -15.83
CA GLY A 59 -18.34 2.32 -16.97
C GLY A 59 -19.82 2.53 -16.61
N SER A 60 -20.16 2.64 -15.31
CA SER A 60 -21.51 3.03 -14.87
C SER A 60 -21.89 4.45 -15.30
N PHE A 61 -20.90 5.33 -15.41
CA PHE A 61 -21.06 6.69 -15.92
C PHE A 61 -20.65 6.78 -17.38
N LYS A 62 -21.59 7.26 -18.21
CA LYS A 62 -21.34 7.59 -19.63
C LYS A 62 -21.28 9.10 -19.76
N ALA A 63 -20.08 9.62 -19.97
CA ALA A 63 -19.89 11.05 -20.20
C ALA A 63 -20.49 11.48 -21.56
N PRO A 64 -21.13 12.65 -21.64
CA PRO A 64 -21.45 13.30 -22.91
C PRO A 64 -20.19 13.51 -23.77
N LYS A 65 -20.34 13.58 -25.09
CA LYS A 65 -19.21 13.78 -26.02
C LYS A 65 -18.44 15.09 -25.75
N ASP A 66 -19.12 16.11 -25.24
CA ASP A 66 -18.56 17.43 -24.96
C ASP A 66 -18.23 17.64 -23.47
N PHE A 67 -18.03 16.54 -22.72
CA PHE A 67 -17.77 16.61 -21.28
C PHE A 67 -16.34 17.08 -20.97
N ASP A 68 -16.21 18.32 -20.48
CA ASP A 68 -14.96 18.83 -19.94
C ASP A 68 -14.81 18.47 -18.46
N TYR A 69 -14.08 17.37 -18.22
CA TYR A 69 -13.78 16.88 -16.89
C TYR A 69 -13.17 17.93 -15.96
N LYS A 70 -12.25 18.78 -16.47
CA LYS A 70 -11.53 19.74 -15.63
C LYS A 70 -12.46 20.86 -15.16
N LYS A 71 -13.33 21.33 -16.06
CA LYS A 71 -14.32 22.36 -15.76
C LYS A 71 -15.34 21.87 -14.72
N GLU A 72 -15.90 20.69 -14.93
CA GLU A 72 -16.89 20.09 -14.01
C GLU A 72 -16.30 19.78 -12.63
N LEU A 73 -15.04 19.34 -12.57
CA LEU A 73 -14.33 19.14 -11.32
C LEU A 73 -14.18 20.47 -10.54
N GLY A 74 -13.81 21.56 -11.24
CA GLY A 74 -13.71 22.88 -10.63
C GLY A 74 -15.04 23.39 -10.08
N ASN A 75 -16.13 23.22 -10.85
CA ASN A 75 -17.48 23.58 -10.42
C ASN A 75 -17.89 22.81 -9.15
N ARG A 76 -17.70 21.48 -9.13
CA ARG A 76 -18.06 20.65 -7.97
C ARG A 76 -17.23 20.93 -6.73
N LEU A 77 -15.94 21.22 -6.88
CA LEU A 77 -15.11 21.61 -5.75
C LEU A 77 -15.54 22.98 -5.21
N SER A 78 -15.92 23.90 -6.08
CA SER A 78 -16.45 25.20 -5.68
C SER A 78 -17.75 25.02 -4.89
N GLU A 79 -18.74 24.31 -5.43
CA GLU A 79 -20.01 24.02 -4.71
C GLU A 79 -19.83 23.32 -3.35
N LYS A 80 -18.76 22.52 -3.19
CA LYS A 80 -18.52 21.76 -1.97
C LYS A 80 -17.86 22.61 -0.87
N TYR A 81 -17.01 23.55 -1.25
CA TYR A 81 -16.11 24.25 -0.32
C TYR A 81 -16.31 25.78 -0.27
N LEU A 82 -17.02 26.38 -1.23
CA LEU A 82 -17.49 27.76 -1.22
C LEU A 82 -19.00 27.80 -0.95
#